data_AF-A0A8C9DR90-F1
#
_entry.id   AF-A0A8C9DR90-F1
#
_cell.length_a   1.000
_cell.length_b   1.000
_cell.length_c   1.000
_cell.angle_alpha   90.00
_cell.angle_beta   90.00
_cell.angle_gamma   90.00
#
_symmetry.space_group_name_H-M   'P 1'
#
loop_
_entity.id
_entity.type
_entity.pdbx_description
1 polymer ?
#
loop_
_entity_poly.entity_id
_entity_poly.type
_entity_poly.pdbx_seq_one_letter_code
_entity_poly.pdbx_strand_id
1 'polypeptide(L)'
;MPASSPFLLAPKGPPGDMGGPVREPALSVALWLSWGAALGAVACAIALLTQQTELQSLRREVSRLQRSGGPSQKGEGYPWQSLREQQSPDALEAWENGERSRRRRAVLTQKQKKKRSVLHLVPINITSKEDSDMTEVMWQPALKRGRGLEAQGYVVRVWDTGVYLLYSQVLFHDVTFTMGQVVSREGQGQQETLFRCIRSMPSNPDRAYNSCYSAGVFHLHQGDILSVTIPRARAKLSLSPHGTFLGFVKL
;
A
#
# COMPACT_ATOMS: atom_id res chain seq x y z
N MET A 1 16.40 -82.64 28.28
CA MET A 1 17.50 -83.63 28.26
C MET A 1 17.02 -84.82 27.45
N PRO A 2 17.80 -85.46 26.56
CA PRO A 2 19.19 -85.24 26.16
C PRO A 2 19.45 -85.31 24.62
N ALA A 3 20.74 -85.22 24.27
CA ALA A 3 21.44 -85.93 23.16
C ALA A 3 21.40 -85.39 21.71
N SER A 4 22.54 -84.81 21.33
CA SER A 4 23.48 -85.26 20.27
C SER A 4 22.96 -85.84 18.95
N SER A 5 23.45 -85.25 17.84
CA SER A 5 23.44 -85.70 16.44
C SER A 5 23.83 -87.18 16.25
N PRO A 6 23.53 -87.83 15.09
CA PRO A 6 24.43 -87.68 13.93
C PRO A 6 23.90 -88.03 12.49
N PHE A 7 24.78 -87.78 11.50
CA PHE A 7 24.96 -88.42 10.17
C PHE A 7 24.07 -88.14 8.93
N LEU A 8 24.78 -88.19 7.79
CA LEU A 8 24.53 -87.80 6.39
C LEU A 8 23.95 -88.94 5.53
N LEU A 9 23.36 -88.61 4.36
CA LEU A 9 23.51 -89.36 3.09
C LEU A 9 22.94 -88.61 1.85
N ALA A 10 23.87 -88.16 0.98
CA ALA A 10 23.98 -88.27 -0.48
C ALA A 10 22.87 -87.86 -1.51
N PRO A 11 23.25 -87.58 -2.79
CA PRO A 11 22.59 -86.63 -3.72
C PRO A 11 22.00 -87.25 -5.02
N LYS A 12 21.17 -86.49 -5.80
CA LYS A 12 20.93 -86.75 -7.25
C LYS A 12 20.14 -85.63 -8.01
N GLY A 13 20.78 -85.02 -9.02
CA GLY A 13 20.28 -84.69 -10.39
C GLY A 13 19.21 -83.60 -10.68
N PRO A 14 19.43 -82.66 -11.64
CA PRO A 14 18.44 -81.72 -12.26
C PRO A 14 17.81 -82.35 -13.55
N PRO A 15 16.90 -81.74 -14.38
CA PRO A 15 16.57 -80.31 -14.62
C PRO A 15 15.06 -79.97 -14.81
N GLY A 16 14.70 -78.68 -14.92
CA GLY A 16 13.32 -78.26 -15.21
C GLY A 16 13.10 -76.74 -15.35
N ASP A 17 13.33 -76.27 -16.57
CA ASP A 17 12.87 -75.06 -17.30
C ASP A 17 11.76 -74.14 -16.71
N MET A 18 11.98 -72.81 -16.76
CA MET A 18 11.08 -71.80 -17.39
C MET A 18 11.34 -70.34 -16.92
N GLY A 19 11.87 -69.54 -17.85
CA GLY A 19 11.34 -68.23 -18.27
C GLY A 19 10.99 -67.12 -17.26
N GLY A 20 11.72 -66.01 -17.34
CA GLY A 20 11.20 -64.68 -16.95
C GLY A 20 12.22 -63.56 -17.20
N PRO A 21 11.91 -62.53 -18.02
CA PRO A 21 12.86 -61.46 -18.32
C PRO A 21 13.02 -60.53 -17.11
N VAL A 22 14.26 -60.25 -16.75
CA VAL A 22 14.62 -59.20 -15.79
C VAL A 22 14.22 -57.85 -16.40
N ARG A 23 13.12 -57.27 -15.92
CA ARG A 23 12.64 -55.94 -16.34
C ARG A 23 13.30 -54.88 -15.44
N GLU A 24 14.09 -54.03 -16.09
CA GLU A 24 14.98 -53.04 -15.49
C GLU A 24 14.23 -51.95 -14.68
N PRO A 25 14.61 -51.67 -13.42
CA PRO A 25 14.04 -50.59 -12.61
C PRO A 25 14.39 -49.17 -13.11
N ALA A 26 15.35 -49.05 -14.03
CA ALA A 26 15.80 -47.76 -14.58
C ALA A 26 14.77 -47.08 -15.50
N LEU A 27 13.97 -47.87 -16.24
CA LEU A 27 12.96 -47.32 -17.16
C LEU A 27 11.80 -46.62 -16.41
N SER A 28 11.45 -47.12 -15.21
CA SER A 28 10.37 -46.55 -14.41
C SER A 28 10.74 -45.15 -13.90
N VAL A 29 11.94 -44.97 -13.34
CA VAL A 29 12.39 -43.67 -12.80
C VAL A 29 12.54 -42.60 -13.89
N ALA A 30 13.03 -42.98 -15.09
CA ALA A 30 13.14 -42.07 -16.22
C ALA A 30 11.76 -41.59 -16.71
N LEU A 31 10.74 -42.46 -16.72
CA LEU A 31 9.36 -42.12 -17.04
C LEU A 31 8.76 -41.11 -16.05
N TRP A 32 8.96 -41.30 -14.74
CA TRP A 32 8.49 -40.38 -13.70
C TRP A 32 9.16 -39.00 -13.78
N LEU A 33 10.47 -38.94 -14.03
CA LEU A 33 11.19 -37.67 -14.18
C LEU A 33 10.78 -36.91 -15.45
N SER A 34 10.45 -37.62 -16.54
CA SER A 34 9.99 -37.00 -17.78
C SER A 34 8.63 -36.31 -17.64
N TRP A 35 7.69 -36.92 -16.91
CA TRP A 35 6.37 -36.33 -16.66
C TRP A 35 6.43 -35.14 -15.71
N GLY A 36 7.32 -35.17 -14.70
CA GLY A 36 7.58 -34.02 -13.84
C GLY A 36 8.11 -32.81 -14.60
N ALA A 37 9.07 -33.02 -15.52
CA ALA A 37 9.61 -31.97 -16.37
C ALA A 37 8.55 -31.40 -17.34
N ALA A 38 7.74 -32.27 -17.95
CA ALA A 38 6.67 -31.85 -18.85
C ALA A 38 5.59 -31.01 -18.14
N LEU A 39 5.16 -31.42 -16.94
CA LEU A 39 4.19 -30.67 -16.13
C LEU A 39 4.75 -29.32 -15.67
N GLY A 40 6.03 -29.27 -15.28
CA GLY A 40 6.71 -28.03 -14.95
C GLY A 40 6.79 -27.06 -16.13
N ALA A 41 7.11 -27.57 -17.33
CA ALA A 41 7.15 -26.77 -18.55
C ALA A 41 5.76 -26.21 -18.93
N VAL A 42 4.70 -27.00 -18.78
CA VAL A 42 3.32 -26.56 -19.01
C VAL A 42 2.90 -25.50 -18.00
N ALA A 43 3.20 -25.66 -16.72
CA ALA A 43 2.92 -24.66 -15.70
C ALA A 43 3.64 -23.32 -15.98
N CYS A 44 4.92 -23.39 -16.38
CA CYS A 44 5.68 -22.22 -16.83
C CYS A 44 5.05 -21.56 -18.07
N ALA A 45 4.63 -22.33 -19.06
CA ALA A 45 3.99 -21.79 -20.26
C ALA A 45 2.66 -21.08 -19.93
N ILE A 46 1.85 -21.65 -19.02
CA ILE A 46 0.61 -21.02 -18.56
C ILE A 46 0.92 -19.71 -17.82
N ALA A 47 1.91 -19.69 -16.92
CA ALA A 47 2.31 -18.48 -16.21
C ALA A 47 2.84 -17.38 -17.15
N LEU A 48 3.59 -17.76 -18.20
CA LEU A 48 4.05 -16.81 -19.22
C LEU A 48 2.89 -16.27 -20.05
N LEU A 49 1.88 -17.09 -20.37
CA LEU A 49 0.69 -16.66 -21.09
C LEU A 49 -0.17 -15.70 -20.26
N THR A 50 -0.35 -15.97 -18.96
CA THR A 50 -1.08 -15.05 -18.07
C THR A 50 -0.34 -13.72 -17.91
N GLN A 51 1.00 -13.75 -17.82
CA GLN A 51 1.78 -12.51 -17.81
C GLN A 51 1.70 -11.75 -19.13
N GLN A 52 1.66 -12.43 -20.28
CA GLN A 52 1.51 -11.77 -21.58
C GLN A 52 0.15 -11.09 -21.76
N THR A 53 -0.94 -11.66 -21.24
CA THR A 53 -2.27 -11.05 -21.36
C THR A 53 -2.39 -9.78 -20.50
N GLU A 54 -1.82 -9.80 -19.29
CA GLU A 54 -1.76 -8.60 -18.43
C GLU A 54 -0.92 -7.49 -19.06
N LEU A 55 0.24 -7.81 -19.64
CA LEU A 55 1.08 -6.85 -20.35
C LEU A 55 0.36 -6.23 -21.55
N GLN A 56 -0.41 -7.02 -22.31
CA GLN A 56 -1.22 -6.49 -23.41
C GLN A 56 -2.35 -5.59 -22.91
N SER A 57 -3.01 -5.94 -21.81
CA SER A 57 -4.04 -5.11 -21.18
C SER A 57 -3.47 -3.77 -20.73
N LEU A 58 -2.35 -3.80 -19.99
CA LEU A 58 -1.64 -2.62 -19.52
C LEU A 58 -1.15 -1.74 -20.68
N ARG A 59 -0.60 -2.34 -21.76
CA ARG A 59 -0.22 -1.57 -22.97
C ARG A 59 -1.42 -0.88 -23.62
N ARG A 60 -2.58 -1.54 -23.70
CA ARG A 60 -3.81 -0.93 -24.22
C ARG A 60 -4.29 0.20 -23.32
N GLU A 61 -4.18 0.04 -22.01
CA GLU A 61 -4.58 1.04 -21.03
C GLU A 61 -3.65 2.27 -21.07
N VAL A 62 -2.33 2.06 -21.15
CA VAL A 62 -1.35 3.13 -21.37
C VAL A 62 -1.56 3.84 -22.71
N SER A 63 -1.84 3.10 -23.79
CA SER A 63 -2.14 3.70 -25.10
C SER A 63 -3.42 4.54 -25.07
N ARG A 64 -4.43 4.08 -24.33
CA ARG A 64 -5.68 4.81 -24.12
C ARG A 64 -5.45 6.06 -23.28
N LEU A 65 -4.64 5.97 -22.22
CA LEU A 65 -4.29 7.10 -21.34
C LEU A 65 -3.43 8.15 -22.07
N GLN A 66 -2.45 7.72 -22.87
CA GLN A 66 -1.67 8.61 -23.74
C GLN A 66 -2.54 9.30 -24.79
N ARG A 67 -3.49 8.58 -25.40
CA ARG A 67 -4.45 9.18 -26.36
C ARG A 67 -5.42 10.16 -25.68
N SER A 68 -5.75 9.94 -24.41
CA SER A 68 -6.54 10.88 -23.59
C SER A 68 -5.71 12.00 -22.94
N GLY A 69 -4.38 11.95 -23.03
CA GLY A 69 -3.44 12.81 -22.29
C GLY A 69 -2.41 13.53 -23.15
N GLY A 70 -2.61 13.64 -24.48
CA GLY A 70 -1.76 14.43 -25.38
C GLY A 70 -2.03 15.96 -25.30
N PRO A 71 -1.05 16.81 -25.64
CA PRO A 71 -0.78 18.10 -25.00
C PRO A 71 -1.80 19.21 -25.31
N SER A 72 -2.18 19.94 -24.27
CA SER A 72 -2.90 21.21 -24.35
C SER A 72 -2.03 22.29 -24.98
N GLN A 73 -2.04 22.38 -26.32
CA GLN A 73 -1.73 23.63 -27.02
C GLN A 73 -3.00 24.48 -27.06
N LYS A 74 -3.07 25.50 -26.18
CA LYS A 74 -3.97 26.64 -26.37
C LYS A 74 -3.21 27.69 -27.16
N GLY A 75 -3.32 27.61 -28.48
CA GLY A 75 -3.12 28.73 -29.40
C GLY A 75 -4.46 29.44 -29.62
N GLU A 76 -4.39 30.76 -29.68
CA GLU A 76 -5.47 31.70 -29.94
C GLU A 76 -6.16 31.46 -31.31
N GLY A 77 -7.41 31.94 -31.44
CA GLY A 77 -8.03 32.21 -32.73
C GLY A 77 -9.43 31.60 -32.90
N TYR A 78 -10.46 32.41 -32.66
CA TYR A 78 -11.80 32.19 -33.23
C TYR A 78 -11.74 32.44 -34.74
N PRO A 79 -12.43 31.61 -35.56
CA PRO A 79 -13.34 32.23 -36.53
C PRO A 79 -14.64 31.44 -36.82
N TRP A 80 -15.75 32.17 -36.81
CA TRP A 80 -16.99 32.07 -37.62
C TRP A 80 -17.82 30.76 -37.57
N GLN A 81 -19.05 30.80 -37.04
CA GLN A 81 -20.27 31.21 -37.76
C GLN A 81 -20.43 30.50 -39.11
N SER A 82 -21.01 29.29 -39.09
CA SER A 82 -21.95 28.81 -40.13
C SER A 82 -22.42 27.40 -39.78
N LEU A 83 -23.50 27.29 -39.01
CA LEU A 83 -24.48 26.21 -39.23
C LEU A 83 -25.80 26.61 -38.56
N ARG A 84 -26.47 27.59 -39.16
CA ARG A 84 -27.91 27.75 -39.00
C ARG A 84 -28.56 26.70 -39.90
N GLU A 85 -29.64 26.10 -39.38
CA GLU A 85 -30.62 25.29 -40.11
C GLU A 85 -30.16 23.91 -40.62
N GLN A 86 -30.21 22.94 -39.71
CA GLN A 86 -30.83 21.63 -40.00
C GLN A 86 -31.44 21.09 -38.70
N GLN A 87 -32.62 21.61 -38.36
CA GLN A 87 -33.49 21.02 -37.35
C GLN A 87 -34.10 19.74 -37.94
N SER A 88 -33.36 18.63 -37.88
CA SER A 88 -33.95 17.30 -38.01
C SER A 88 -34.67 16.97 -36.68
N PRO A 89 -35.93 16.50 -36.72
CA PRO A 89 -36.65 16.06 -35.51
C PRO A 89 -35.85 15.03 -34.71
N ASP A 90 -35.13 14.12 -35.40
CA ASP A 90 -34.33 13.08 -34.78
C ASP A 90 -33.10 13.62 -34.02
N ALA A 91 -32.53 14.74 -34.49
CA ALA A 91 -31.38 15.36 -33.85
C ALA A 91 -31.77 16.10 -32.56
N LEU A 92 -32.95 16.72 -32.53
CA LEU A 92 -33.50 17.38 -31.35
C LEU A 92 -33.86 16.35 -30.27
N GLU A 93 -34.53 15.25 -30.65
CA GLU A 93 -34.85 14.16 -29.72
C GLU A 93 -33.59 13.44 -29.20
N ALA A 94 -32.58 13.23 -30.04
CA ALA A 94 -31.30 12.66 -29.62
C ALA A 94 -30.57 13.57 -28.62
N TRP A 95 -30.66 14.89 -28.81
CA TRP A 95 -30.07 15.88 -27.90
C TRP A 95 -30.81 15.94 -26.56
N GLU A 96 -32.15 15.99 -26.57
CA GLU A 96 -32.97 15.94 -25.36
C GLU A 96 -32.83 14.61 -24.61
N ASN A 97 -32.79 13.48 -25.31
CA ASN A 97 -32.53 12.18 -24.71
C ASN A 97 -31.11 12.09 -24.15
N GLY A 98 -30.14 12.70 -24.85
CA GLY A 98 -28.77 12.86 -24.38
C GLY A 98 -28.67 13.70 -23.12
N GLU A 99 -29.38 14.83 -23.05
CA GLU A 99 -29.46 15.71 -21.87
C GLU A 99 -30.21 15.06 -20.72
N ARG A 100 -31.31 14.33 -21.00
CA ARG A 100 -32.07 13.58 -20.00
C ARG A 100 -31.28 12.39 -19.47
N SER A 101 -30.49 11.74 -20.31
CA SER A 101 -29.52 10.69 -19.94
C SER A 101 -28.35 11.25 -19.14
N ARG A 102 -27.82 12.43 -19.52
CA ARG A 102 -26.77 13.14 -18.76
C ARG A 102 -27.29 13.64 -17.41
N ARG A 103 -28.51 14.18 -17.34
CA ARG A 103 -29.20 14.54 -16.08
C ARG A 103 -29.43 13.31 -15.22
N ARG A 104 -29.93 12.20 -15.77
CA ARG A 104 -30.09 10.94 -15.03
C ARG A 104 -28.75 10.40 -14.52
N ARG A 105 -27.69 10.46 -15.33
CA ARG A 105 -26.32 10.08 -14.91
C ARG A 105 -25.76 11.03 -13.86
N ALA A 106 -25.95 12.34 -14.01
CA ALA A 106 -25.53 13.36 -13.03
C ALA A 106 -26.25 13.16 -11.68
N VAL A 107 -27.56 12.92 -11.71
CA VAL A 107 -28.39 12.63 -10.54
C VAL A 107 -28.01 11.30 -9.88
N LEU A 108 -27.63 10.27 -10.66
CA LEU A 108 -27.10 9.00 -10.13
C LEU A 108 -25.68 9.13 -9.56
N THR A 109 -24.80 9.96 -10.13
CA THR A 109 -23.47 10.27 -9.58
C THR A 109 -23.51 11.24 -8.39
N GLN A 110 -24.65 11.90 -8.19
CA GLN A 110 -24.97 12.66 -6.98
C GLN A 110 -25.54 11.77 -5.87
N LYS A 111 -25.44 10.43 -6.00
CA LYS A 111 -25.39 9.54 -4.84
C LYS A 111 -24.14 9.91 -4.02
N GLN A 112 -24.33 10.84 -3.08
CA GLN A 112 -23.43 11.24 -2.00
C GLN A 112 -22.01 10.69 -2.17
N LYS A 113 -21.11 11.40 -2.86
CA LYS A 113 -19.68 11.24 -2.58
C LYS A 113 -19.52 11.56 -1.10
N LYS A 114 -19.54 10.55 -0.23
CA LYS A 114 -19.33 10.70 1.21
C LYS A 114 -18.07 11.54 1.36
N LYS A 115 -18.22 12.77 1.86
CA LYS A 115 -17.07 13.66 2.07
C LYS A 115 -16.16 12.95 3.06
N ARG A 116 -14.94 12.57 2.63
CA ARG A 116 -13.95 11.90 3.50
C ARG A 116 -13.71 12.72 4.75
N SER A 117 -13.63 12.09 5.92
CA SER A 117 -13.20 12.78 7.14
C SER A 117 -11.72 13.15 7.01
N VAL A 118 -11.37 14.40 7.28
CA VAL A 118 -10.00 14.93 7.15
C VAL A 118 -9.68 15.78 8.35
N LEU A 119 -8.47 15.62 8.89
CA LEU A 119 -7.92 16.48 9.93
C LEU A 119 -6.48 16.83 9.55
N HIS A 120 -6.15 18.11 9.45
CA HIS A 120 -4.79 18.61 9.29
C HIS A 120 -4.46 19.51 10.46
N LEU A 121 -3.32 19.26 11.08
CA LEU A 121 -2.86 19.86 12.32
C LEU A 121 -1.52 20.54 12.11
N VAL A 122 -1.37 21.67 12.78
CA VAL A 122 -0.13 22.46 12.80
C VAL A 122 0.31 22.66 14.26
N PRO A 123 1.60 22.85 14.52
CA PRO A 123 2.11 23.00 15.88
C PRO A 123 1.70 24.36 16.49
N ILE A 124 1.47 24.37 17.80
CA ILE A 124 1.29 25.59 18.61
C ILE A 124 2.48 25.79 19.53
N ASN A 125 2.91 24.70 20.17
CA ASN A 125 3.95 24.70 21.18
C ASN A 125 4.69 23.36 21.19
N ILE A 126 5.86 23.33 21.81
CA ILE A 126 6.64 22.13 22.09
C ILE A 126 6.94 22.04 23.57
N THR A 127 6.95 20.83 24.11
CA THR A 127 7.37 20.57 25.48
C THR A 127 8.33 19.41 25.53
N SER A 128 9.39 19.58 26.32
CA SER A 128 10.32 18.51 26.67
C SER A 128 10.23 18.37 28.19
N LYS A 129 9.92 17.17 28.68
CA LYS A 129 10.06 16.90 30.12
C LYS A 129 11.54 16.61 30.37
N GLU A 130 12.10 17.19 31.42
CA GLU A 130 13.55 17.15 31.69
C GLU A 130 14.04 15.73 32.01
N ASP A 131 13.18 14.93 32.65
CA ASP A 131 13.44 13.53 33.01
C ASP A 131 13.18 12.53 31.88
N SER A 132 12.70 13.00 30.72
CA SER A 132 12.43 12.16 29.56
C SER A 132 13.25 12.62 28.36
N ASP A 133 13.93 11.70 27.68
CA ASP A 133 14.58 11.96 26.39
C ASP A 133 13.55 12.12 25.25
N MET A 134 12.55 12.99 25.46
CA MET A 134 11.41 13.15 24.59
C MET A 134 10.92 14.59 24.53
N THR A 135 10.64 15.04 23.30
CA THR A 135 9.95 16.29 22.99
C THR A 135 8.62 15.97 22.30
N GLU A 136 7.55 16.61 22.76
CA GLU A 136 6.19 16.47 22.24
C GLU A 136 5.73 17.78 21.61
N VAL A 137 4.85 17.68 20.62
CA VAL A 137 4.29 18.82 19.88
C VAL A 137 2.82 18.97 20.27
N MET A 138 2.43 20.17 20.69
CA MET A 138 1.02 20.52 20.90
C MET A 138 0.40 20.95 19.57
N TRP A 139 -0.76 20.36 19.24
CA TRP A 139 -1.38 20.49 17.94
C TRP A 139 -2.66 21.33 17.97
N GLN A 140 -2.86 22.15 16.92
CA GLN A 140 -4.15 22.77 16.61
C GLN A 140 -4.67 22.37 15.23
N PRO A 141 -6.00 22.27 15.04
CA PRO A 141 -6.59 22.07 13.72
C PRO A 141 -6.41 23.28 12.80
N ALA A 142 -5.75 23.08 11.66
CA ALA A 142 -5.74 24.01 10.54
C ALA A 142 -6.83 23.68 9.50
N LEU A 143 -7.20 22.40 9.37
CA LEU A 143 -8.34 21.94 8.57
C LEU A 143 -9.04 20.80 9.30
N LYS A 144 -10.36 20.90 9.48
CA LYS A 144 -11.18 19.82 10.05
C LYS A 144 -12.44 19.61 9.21
N ARG A 145 -12.68 18.37 8.79
CA ARG A 145 -13.91 17.93 8.11
C ARG A 145 -14.33 16.58 8.68
N GLY A 146 -15.57 16.48 9.16
CA GLY A 146 -16.05 15.29 9.86
C GLY A 146 -15.82 15.35 11.38
N ARG A 147 -16.18 14.28 12.09
CA ARG A 147 -16.11 14.18 13.56
C ARG A 147 -15.29 13.01 14.09
N GLY A 148 -14.76 12.15 13.22
CA GLY A 148 -14.08 10.92 13.62
C GLY A 148 -12.70 11.11 14.27
N LEU A 149 -12.18 12.33 14.31
CA LEU A 149 -10.86 12.65 14.87
C LEU A 149 -10.90 14.00 15.61
N GLU A 150 -10.15 14.08 16.69
CA GLU A 150 -10.04 15.29 17.52
C GLU A 150 -8.64 15.46 18.09
N ALA A 151 -8.05 16.65 17.93
CA ALA A 151 -6.80 17.00 18.60
C ALA A 151 -7.09 17.41 20.04
N GLN A 152 -6.33 16.86 20.99
CA GLN A 152 -6.42 17.12 22.42
C GLN A 152 -5.00 17.43 22.96
N GLY A 153 -4.55 18.67 22.75
CA GLY A 153 -3.20 19.09 23.14
C GLY A 153 -2.12 18.35 22.34
N TYR A 154 -1.40 17.43 22.99
CA TYR A 154 -0.28 16.68 22.40
C TYR A 154 -0.70 15.43 21.62
N VAL A 155 -1.95 15.00 21.78
CA VAL A 155 -2.46 13.75 21.21
C VAL A 155 -3.66 13.98 20.29
N VAL A 156 -3.98 12.97 19.50
CA VAL A 156 -5.18 12.93 18.65
C VAL A 156 -6.02 11.73 19.04
N ARG A 157 -7.28 11.97 19.44
CA ARG A 157 -8.22 10.92 19.80
C ARG A 157 -9.05 10.49 18.59
N VAL A 158 -9.21 9.17 18.44
CA VAL A 158 -10.02 8.55 17.38
C VAL A 158 -11.43 8.28 17.89
N TRP A 159 -12.42 8.85 17.23
CA TRP A 159 -13.85 8.69 17.57
C TRP A 159 -14.56 7.72 16.64
N ASP A 160 -14.13 7.61 15.38
CA ASP A 160 -14.72 6.67 14.42
C ASP A 160 -13.69 5.61 13.99
N THR A 161 -13.98 4.34 14.24
CA THR A 161 -13.19 3.22 13.68
C THR A 161 -13.12 3.32 12.15
N GLY A 162 -11.97 2.96 11.58
CA GLY A 162 -11.80 2.88 10.12
C GLY A 162 -10.36 2.88 9.67
N VAL A 163 -10.17 2.87 8.35
CA VAL A 163 -8.85 2.94 7.72
C VAL A 163 -8.51 4.40 7.43
N TYR A 164 -7.35 4.84 7.88
CA TYR A 164 -6.89 6.22 7.74
C TYR A 164 -5.52 6.26 7.07
N LEU A 165 -5.35 7.19 6.12
CA LEU A 165 -4.04 7.67 5.72
C LEU A 165 -3.56 8.67 6.77
N LEU A 166 -2.39 8.40 7.34
CA LEU A 166 -1.67 9.27 8.28
C LEU A 166 -0.43 9.81 7.60
N TYR A 167 -0.12 11.09 7.81
CA TYR A 167 1.12 11.70 7.35
C TYR A 167 1.64 12.69 8.37
N SER A 168 2.95 12.76 8.53
CA SER A 168 3.60 13.66 9.49
C SER A 168 4.89 14.21 8.90
N GLN A 169 5.10 15.51 9.09
CA GLN A 169 6.36 16.19 8.82
C GLN A 169 6.83 16.95 10.05
N VAL A 170 8.13 16.90 10.32
CA VAL A 170 8.80 17.80 11.28
C VAL A 170 9.99 18.44 10.59
N LEU A 171 10.14 19.76 10.72
CA LEU A 171 11.31 20.49 10.25
C LEU A 171 12.27 20.71 11.42
N PHE A 172 13.42 20.05 11.40
CA PHE A 172 14.45 20.15 12.42
C PHE A 172 15.46 21.25 12.10
N HIS A 173 15.90 21.95 13.14
CA HIS A 173 17.07 22.83 13.14
C HIS A 173 17.97 22.46 14.31
N ASP A 174 18.59 21.29 14.23
CA ASP A 174 19.28 20.63 15.34
C ASP A 174 20.55 19.94 14.85
N VAL A 175 21.64 20.06 15.61
CA VAL A 175 22.96 19.48 15.28
C VAL A 175 23.14 18.06 15.79
N THR A 176 22.17 17.52 16.55
CA THR A 176 22.18 16.14 17.00
C THR A 176 22.28 15.19 15.82
N PHE A 177 23.23 14.25 15.87
CA PHE A 177 23.64 13.46 14.69
C PHE A 177 22.48 12.83 13.90
N THR A 178 21.42 12.42 14.60
CA THR A 178 20.15 11.99 14.03
C THR A 178 18.98 12.62 14.76
N MET A 179 18.06 13.14 13.97
CA MET A 179 16.75 13.62 14.39
C MET A 179 15.66 12.81 13.70
N GLY A 180 14.46 12.88 14.24
CA GLY A 180 13.34 12.11 13.72
C GLY A 180 12.13 12.19 14.61
N GLN A 181 11.06 11.56 14.15
CA GLN A 181 9.83 11.42 14.90
C GLN A 181 9.32 9.99 14.87
N VAL A 182 8.59 9.63 15.91
CA VAL A 182 7.86 8.38 16.04
C VAL A 182 6.39 8.73 16.12
N VAL A 183 5.58 8.12 15.26
CA VAL A 183 4.12 8.19 15.35
C VAL A 183 3.64 6.88 15.92
N SER A 184 2.98 6.94 17.08
CA SER A 184 2.46 5.76 17.77
C SER A 184 0.97 5.88 18.02
N ARG A 185 0.32 4.72 18.15
CA ARG A 185 -1.02 4.59 18.71
C ARG A 185 -0.95 3.91 20.07
N GLU A 186 -1.84 4.31 20.96
CA GLU A 186 -2.14 3.63 22.20
C GLU A 186 -3.62 3.23 22.18
N GLY A 187 -3.89 1.95 22.36
CA GLY A 187 -5.24 1.39 22.35
C GLY A 187 -5.23 0.01 23.00
N GLN A 188 -6.33 -0.35 23.67
CA GLN A 188 -6.48 -1.66 24.34
C GLN A 188 -5.35 -1.99 25.34
N GLY A 189 -4.76 -0.97 25.97
CA GLY A 189 -3.66 -1.13 26.94
C GLY A 189 -2.30 -1.44 26.32
N GLN A 190 -2.15 -1.31 24.99
CA GLN A 190 -0.87 -1.49 24.30
C GLN A 190 -0.52 -0.26 23.45
N GLN A 191 0.79 0.04 23.42
CA GLN A 191 1.35 1.06 22.54
C GLN A 191 2.03 0.39 21.34
N GLU A 192 1.72 0.89 20.14
CA GLU A 192 2.26 0.39 18.88
C GLU A 192 2.83 1.55 18.06
N THR A 193 4.04 1.36 17.53
CA THR A 193 4.63 2.32 16.57
C THR A 193 4.04 2.10 15.19
N LEU A 194 3.40 3.12 14.63
CA LEU A 194 2.83 3.07 13.28
C LEU A 194 3.90 3.31 12.22
N PHE A 195 4.69 4.38 12.38
CA PHE A 195 5.83 4.67 11.52
C PHE A 195 6.84 5.58 12.20
N ARG A 196 8.05 5.61 11.63
CA ARG A 196 9.15 6.48 12.04
C ARG A 196 9.67 7.27 10.85
N CYS A 197 10.28 8.41 11.14
CA CYS A 197 11.13 9.12 10.20
C CYS A 197 12.46 9.42 10.90
N ILE A 198 13.58 9.20 10.20
CA ILE A 198 14.92 9.45 10.73
C ILE A 198 15.72 10.23 9.68
N ARG A 199 16.43 11.25 10.11
CA ARG A 199 17.33 12.06 9.29
C ARG A 199 18.66 12.28 10.00
N SER A 200 19.74 12.08 9.27
CA SER A 200 21.06 12.56 9.66
C SER A 200 21.11 14.07 9.58
N MET A 201 21.75 14.72 10.57
CA MET A 201 21.88 16.17 10.60
C MET A 201 23.34 16.60 10.40
N PRO A 202 23.59 17.69 9.66
CA PRO A 202 24.89 18.34 9.63
C PRO A 202 25.33 18.80 11.02
N SER A 203 26.64 18.72 11.30
CA SER A 203 27.23 19.20 12.56
C SER A 203 27.36 20.72 12.64
N ASN A 204 27.36 21.42 11.49
CA ASN A 204 27.40 22.88 11.44
C ASN A 204 26.00 23.47 11.73
N PRO A 205 25.81 24.25 12.82
CA PRO A 205 24.52 24.84 13.19
C PRO A 205 23.86 25.67 12.08
N ASP A 206 24.64 26.37 11.25
CA ASP A 206 24.11 27.22 10.17
C ASP A 206 23.52 26.41 9.02
N ARG A 207 23.84 25.12 8.95
CA ARG A 207 23.42 24.20 7.89
C ARG A 207 22.56 23.05 8.40
N ALA A 208 22.31 22.98 9.71
CA ALA A 208 21.67 21.85 10.37
C ALA A 208 20.14 21.83 10.20
N TYR A 209 19.65 21.96 8.96
CA TYR A 209 18.23 21.97 8.63
C TYR A 209 17.84 20.74 7.82
N ASN A 210 16.80 20.03 8.26
CA ASN A 210 16.19 18.95 7.47
C ASN A 210 14.71 18.79 7.81
N SER A 211 13.89 18.56 6.79
CA SER A 211 12.54 18.04 6.98
C SER A 211 12.56 16.51 7.04
N CYS A 212 11.73 15.95 7.91
CA CYS A 212 11.52 14.52 8.01
C CYS A 212 10.03 14.23 7.81
N TYR A 213 9.67 13.73 6.62
CA TYR A 213 8.31 13.35 6.26
C TYR A 213 8.17 11.82 6.22
N SER A 214 7.07 11.30 6.78
CA SER A 214 6.67 9.90 6.62
C SER A 214 5.14 9.77 6.68
N ALA A 215 4.61 8.71 6.09
CA ALA A 215 3.18 8.47 5.97
C ALA A 215 2.87 6.97 5.85
N GLY A 216 1.64 6.59 6.16
CA GLY A 216 1.17 5.21 6.03
C GLY A 216 -0.34 5.10 6.17
N VAL A 217 -0.87 3.91 5.87
CA VAL A 217 -2.30 3.61 5.98
C VAL A 217 -2.50 2.62 7.12
N PHE A 218 -3.33 2.98 8.10
CA PHE A 218 -3.53 2.20 9.32
C PHE A 218 -5.01 2.05 9.64
N HIS A 219 -5.38 0.89 10.17
CA HIS A 219 -6.70 0.65 10.72
C HIS A 219 -6.74 1.14 12.17
N LEU A 220 -7.47 2.22 12.44
CA LEU A 220 -7.60 2.82 13.78
C LEU A 220 -8.96 2.48 14.37
N HIS A 221 -8.99 2.25 15.68
CA HIS A 221 -10.19 1.93 16.42
C HIS A 221 -10.69 3.13 17.22
N GLN A 222 -12.00 3.19 17.44
CA GLN A 222 -12.58 4.14 18.37
C GLN A 222 -11.94 3.98 19.75
N GLY A 223 -11.51 5.11 20.33
CA GLY A 223 -10.81 5.17 21.60
C GLY A 223 -9.29 5.20 21.49
N ASP A 224 -8.71 4.88 20.32
CA ASP A 224 -7.26 4.98 20.10
C ASP A 224 -6.78 6.42 20.34
N ILE A 225 -5.60 6.54 20.94
CA ILE A 225 -4.89 7.79 21.17
C ILE A 225 -3.63 7.78 20.30
N LEU A 226 -3.48 8.77 19.43
CA LEU A 226 -2.29 8.92 18.60
C LEU A 226 -1.37 10.01 19.14
N SER A 227 -0.07 9.75 19.12
CA SER A 227 0.96 10.68 19.54
C SER A 227 2.08 10.78 18.51
N VAL A 228 2.69 11.96 18.44
CA VAL A 228 3.91 12.20 17.66
C VAL A 228 4.98 12.65 18.62
N THR A 229 6.06 11.91 18.68
CA THR A 229 7.12 12.12 19.66
C THR A 229 8.47 12.22 18.98
N ILE A 230 9.30 13.15 19.44
CA ILE A 230 10.68 13.29 19.02
C ILE A 230 11.54 12.70 20.13
N PRO A 231 12.24 11.57 19.91
CA PRO A 231 12.98 10.85 20.95
C PRO A 231 14.33 11.53 21.24
N ARG A 232 14.27 12.82 21.59
CA ARG A 232 15.37 13.68 22.05
C ARG A 232 14.79 14.70 23.04
N ALA A 233 15.45 14.87 24.18
CA ALA A 233 15.16 15.99 25.07
C ALA A 233 15.52 17.31 24.38
N ARG A 234 14.72 18.35 24.61
CA ARG A 234 14.93 19.73 24.15
C ARG A 234 15.22 19.83 22.64
N ALA A 235 14.52 19.02 21.84
CA ALA A 235 14.70 18.96 20.39
C ALA A 235 14.41 20.33 19.73
N LYS A 236 15.29 20.77 18.84
CA LYS A 236 15.10 22.02 18.09
C LYS A 236 14.35 21.76 16.79
N LEU A 237 13.09 22.18 16.73
CA LEU A 237 12.23 22.05 15.56
C LEU A 237 11.43 23.32 15.29
N SER A 238 11.01 23.52 14.04
CA SER A 238 10.24 24.68 13.62
C SER A 238 8.76 24.52 13.96
N LEU A 239 8.16 25.57 14.54
CA LEU A 239 6.71 25.70 14.73
C LEU A 239 6.00 26.27 13.49
N SER A 240 6.70 26.39 12.35
CA SER A 240 6.07 26.83 11.12
C SER A 240 5.00 25.83 10.64
N PRO A 241 3.77 26.26 10.30
CA PRO A 241 2.69 25.37 9.88
C PRO A 241 2.95 24.64 8.56
N HIS A 242 3.87 25.14 7.73
CA HIS A 242 4.29 24.48 6.48
C HIS A 242 5.58 23.67 6.64
N GLY A 243 6.31 23.85 7.75
CA GLY A 243 7.50 23.05 8.07
C GLY A 243 7.17 21.80 8.88
N THR A 244 6.28 21.94 9.87
CA THR A 244 5.87 20.87 10.79
C THR A 244 4.35 20.75 10.78
N PHE A 245 3.85 19.54 10.55
CA PHE A 245 2.41 19.28 10.48
C PHE A 245 2.11 17.78 10.66
N LEU A 246 0.86 17.49 11.02
CA LEU A 246 0.32 16.14 11.16
C LEU A 246 -1.05 16.09 10.49
N GLY A 247 -1.37 15.02 9.78
CA GLY A 247 -2.70 14.92 9.20
C GLY A 247 -3.20 13.52 8.93
N PHE A 248 -4.51 13.48 8.68
CA PHE A 248 -5.33 12.30 8.65
C PHE A 248 -6.39 12.40 7.57
N VAL A 249 -6.61 11.31 6.82
CA VAL A 249 -7.69 11.18 5.86
C VAL A 249 -8.34 9.81 6.02
N LYS A 250 -9.63 9.78 6.39
CA LYS A 250 -10.42 8.54 6.41
C LYS A 250 -10.69 8.08 4.98
N LEU A 251 -10.34 6.83 4.67
CA LEU A 251 -10.40 6.27 3.32
C LEU A 251 -11.79 5.73 2.96
#